data_AF-A0A3C1FEW8-F1
#
_entry.id   AF-A0A3C1FEW8-F1
#
_cell.length_a   1.000
_cell.length_b   1.000
_cell.length_c   1.000
_cell.angle_alpha   90.00
_cell.angle_beta   90.00
_cell.angle_gamma   90.00
#
_symmetry.space_group_name_H-M   'P 1'
#
loop_
_entity.id
_entity.type
_entity.pdbx_description
1 polymer ?
#
loop_
_entity_poly.entity_id
_entity_poly.type
_entity_poly.pdbx_seq_one_letter_code
_entity_poly.pdbx_strand_id
1 'polypeptide(L)'
;MYFGGKRPPSFLQATGAKDVGVEFHSLSKTYHMTGWRIGMVVGNRDMIRALFTVKSNLDSGIPQAIQLMAVEALRGSQTVVDEHNAVLERRRDKLVKVLDEIGLHARVPDGTFYVWARVPERYSCVDLTRELLEQVHVAVTPGIGYGASGANYIRFSITLPDDRLDEGVRRLAGWRGGAQ
;
A
#
# COMPACT_ATOMS: atom_id res chain seq x y z
N MET A 1 1.30 -1.46 -8.52
CA MET A 1 1.58 -2.76 -7.89
C MET A 1 0.29 -3.53 -7.77
N TYR A 2 0.23 -4.66 -8.45
CA TYR A 2 -0.92 -5.57 -8.51
C TYR A 2 -0.38 -6.98 -8.70
N PHE A 3 -1.23 -7.98 -8.45
CA PHE A 3 -0.87 -9.39 -8.41
C PHE A 3 -1.70 -10.19 -9.41
N GLY A 4 -1.20 -11.37 -9.79
CA GLY A 4 -1.92 -12.30 -10.68
C GLY A 4 -2.36 -11.70 -12.02
N GLY A 5 -1.62 -10.72 -12.56
CA GLY A 5 -1.95 -10.05 -13.82
C GLY A 5 -3.20 -9.15 -13.77
N LYS A 6 -3.84 -8.98 -12.61
CA LYS A 6 -5.06 -8.18 -12.44
C LYS A 6 -4.73 -6.69 -12.40
N ARG A 7 -4.39 -6.13 -13.56
CA ARG A 7 -4.09 -4.69 -13.69
C ARG A 7 -5.31 -3.86 -13.25
N PRO A 8 -5.15 -2.94 -12.29
CA PRO A 8 -6.26 -2.08 -11.87
C PRO A 8 -6.62 -1.11 -13.01
N PRO A 9 -7.92 -0.85 -13.23
CA PRO A 9 -8.35 0.11 -14.23
C PRO A 9 -7.94 1.53 -13.79
N SER A 10 -7.69 2.39 -14.78
CA SER A 10 -7.59 3.83 -14.56
C SER A 10 -8.99 4.44 -14.61
N PHE A 11 -9.25 5.40 -13.74
CA PHE A 11 -10.45 6.24 -13.78
C PHE A 11 -10.65 6.86 -15.16
N LEU A 12 -9.55 7.24 -15.83
CA LEU A 12 -9.58 7.86 -17.16
C LEU A 12 -9.99 6.91 -18.29
N GLN A 13 -10.15 5.60 -18.02
CA GLN A 13 -10.71 4.67 -19.00
C GLN A 13 -12.23 4.78 -19.11
N ALA A 14 -12.92 5.37 -18.13
CA ALA A 14 -14.35 5.56 -18.18
C ALA A 14 -14.73 6.69 -19.17
N THR A 15 -15.79 6.48 -19.94
CA THR A 15 -16.35 7.50 -20.84
C THR A 15 -16.76 8.74 -20.03
N GLY A 16 -16.31 9.92 -20.46
CA GLY A 16 -16.58 11.19 -19.78
C GLY A 16 -15.73 11.45 -18.52
N ALA A 17 -14.78 10.58 -18.15
CA ALA A 17 -13.97 10.75 -16.94
C ALA A 17 -13.22 12.09 -16.88
N LYS A 18 -12.70 12.55 -18.03
CA LYS A 18 -12.00 13.85 -18.14
C LYS A 18 -12.94 15.05 -18.02
N ASP A 19 -14.24 14.87 -18.17
CA ASP A 19 -15.21 15.95 -18.00
C ASP A 19 -15.48 16.21 -16.52
N VAL A 20 -15.31 15.18 -15.68
CA VAL A 20 -15.73 15.21 -14.27
C VAL A 20 -14.59 15.03 -13.25
N GLY A 21 -13.37 14.71 -13.67
CA GLY A 21 -12.31 14.46 -12.70
C GLY A 21 -10.88 14.39 -13.21
N VAL A 22 -9.98 14.12 -12.27
CA VAL A 22 -8.54 13.92 -12.47
C VAL A 22 -8.07 12.67 -11.74
N GLU A 23 -6.99 12.08 -12.22
CA GLU A 23 -6.30 10.94 -11.59
C GLU A 23 -4.89 11.35 -11.18
N PHE A 24 -4.51 10.99 -9.95
CA PHE A 24 -3.16 11.21 -9.43
C PHE A 24 -2.34 9.92 -9.49
N HIS A 25 -1.06 10.05 -9.81
CA HIS A 25 -0.10 8.97 -9.73
C HIS A 25 1.17 9.43 -9.02
N SER A 26 1.72 8.61 -8.13
CA SER A 26 3.03 8.85 -7.51
C SER A 26 4.00 7.74 -7.83
N LEU A 27 5.25 8.09 -8.11
CA LEU A 27 6.32 7.13 -8.36
C LEU A 27 6.87 6.50 -7.07
N SER A 28 6.40 6.96 -5.90
CA SER A 28 6.90 6.57 -4.58
C SER A 28 6.99 5.06 -4.37
N LYS A 29 6.01 4.32 -4.88
CA LYS A 29 5.88 2.88 -4.62
C LYS A 29 6.18 2.04 -5.85
N THR A 30 5.77 2.48 -7.03
CA THR A 30 6.05 1.79 -8.29
C THR A 30 7.56 1.69 -8.55
N TYR A 31 8.33 2.73 -8.21
CA TYR A 31 9.77 2.83 -8.50
C TYR A 31 10.63 3.04 -7.25
N HIS A 32 10.13 2.66 -6.07
CA HIS A 32 10.81 2.87 -4.77
C HIS A 32 11.25 4.31 -4.46
N MET A 33 10.61 5.30 -5.09
CA MET A 33 10.97 6.72 -4.97
C MET A 33 10.27 7.43 -3.78
N THR A 34 10.09 6.77 -2.63
CA THR A 34 9.22 7.30 -1.54
C THR A 34 9.65 8.67 -1.00
N GLY A 35 10.95 8.89 -0.82
CA GLY A 35 11.51 10.16 -0.35
C GLY A 35 11.66 11.25 -1.42
N TRP A 36 11.44 10.92 -2.70
CA TRP A 36 11.76 11.81 -3.83
C TRP A 36 10.62 12.78 -4.17
N ARG A 37 9.42 12.52 -3.66
CA ARG A 37 8.26 13.43 -3.74
C ARG A 37 7.88 13.82 -5.18
N ILE A 38 7.90 12.86 -6.09
CA ILE A 38 7.51 13.04 -7.50
C ILE A 38 6.24 12.25 -7.83
N GLY A 39 5.39 12.89 -8.62
CA GLY A 39 4.11 12.38 -9.08
C GLY A 39 3.54 13.26 -10.17
N MET A 40 2.35 12.90 -10.64
CA MET A 40 1.64 13.59 -11.71
C MET A 40 0.14 13.56 -11.45
N VAL A 41 -0.56 14.50 -12.07
CA VAL A 41 -2.01 14.53 -12.17
C VAL A 41 -2.39 14.69 -13.64
N VAL A 42 -3.40 13.95 -14.07
CA VAL A 42 -3.92 13.96 -15.45
C VAL A 42 -5.45 13.91 -15.43
N GLY A 43 -6.12 14.54 -16.40
CA GLY A 43 -7.59 14.49 -16.48
C GLY A 43 -8.21 15.79 -16.98
N ASN A 44 -9.21 16.27 -16.25
CA ASN A 44 -9.95 17.49 -16.54
C ASN A 44 -9.02 18.72 -16.66
N ARG A 45 -9.16 19.44 -17.79
CA ARG A 45 -8.32 20.59 -18.14
C ARG A 45 -8.44 21.73 -17.13
N ASP A 46 -9.65 22.05 -16.70
CA ASP A 46 -9.91 23.20 -15.83
C ASP A 46 -9.43 22.92 -14.41
N MET A 47 -9.62 21.69 -13.90
CA MET A 47 -9.06 21.25 -12.63
C MET A 47 -7.52 21.28 -12.62
N ILE A 48 -6.88 20.81 -13.69
CA ILE A 48 -5.41 20.87 -13.83
C ILE A 48 -4.95 22.34 -13.84
N ARG A 49 -5.64 23.21 -14.58
CA ARG A 49 -5.32 24.65 -14.60
C ARG A 49 -5.45 25.27 -13.22
N ALA A 50 -6.52 24.97 -12.48
CA ALA A 50 -6.71 25.44 -11.12
C ALA A 50 -5.59 24.98 -10.18
N LEU A 51 -5.19 23.70 -10.26
CA LEU A 51 -4.07 23.19 -9.48
C LEU A 51 -2.75 23.90 -9.83
N PHE A 52 -2.50 24.16 -11.12
CA PHE A 52 -1.31 24.87 -11.56
C PHE A 52 -1.24 26.28 -10.99
N THR A 53 -2.35 27.03 -11.00
CA THR A 53 -2.44 28.38 -10.41
C THR A 53 -2.13 28.37 -8.91
N VAL A 54 -2.62 27.38 -8.16
CA VAL A 54 -2.28 27.24 -6.75
C VAL A 54 -0.80 26.90 -6.58
N LYS A 55 -0.30 25.93 -7.34
CA LYS A 55 1.08 25.44 -7.24
C LYS A 55 2.11 26.53 -7.57
N SER A 56 1.84 27.39 -8.55
CA SER A 56 2.73 28.50 -8.91
C SER A 56 2.93 29.53 -7.79
N ASN A 57 2.06 29.52 -6.77
CA ASN A 57 2.17 30.36 -5.57
C ASN A 57 2.70 29.62 -4.34
N LEU A 58 2.87 28.30 -4.41
CA LEU A 58 3.32 27.46 -3.28
C LEU A 58 4.75 26.98 -3.43
N ASP A 59 5.19 26.65 -4.65
CA ASP A 59 6.54 26.17 -4.92
C ASP A 59 7.04 26.57 -6.32
N SER A 60 8.36 26.52 -6.51
CA SER A 60 9.01 26.80 -7.79
C SER A 60 9.14 25.55 -8.68
N GLY A 61 8.36 24.50 -8.41
CA GLY A 61 8.44 23.22 -9.08
C GLY A 61 9.37 22.21 -8.41
N ILE A 62 9.36 20.99 -8.96
CA ILE A 62 10.13 19.86 -8.44
C ILE A 62 11.58 19.97 -8.98
N PRO A 63 12.62 19.69 -8.18
CA PRO A 63 14.00 19.74 -8.66
C PRO A 63 14.19 18.98 -9.98
N GLN A 64 14.85 19.62 -10.95
CA GLN A 64 14.98 19.09 -12.32
C GLN A 64 15.65 17.72 -12.35
N ALA A 65 16.64 17.47 -11.48
CA ALA A 65 17.26 16.16 -11.34
C ALA A 65 16.23 15.06 -11.04
N ILE A 66 15.28 15.32 -10.13
CA ILE A 66 14.21 14.37 -9.78
C ILE A 66 13.26 14.16 -10.96
N GLN A 67 12.96 15.22 -11.72
CA GLN A 67 12.17 15.09 -12.94
C GLN A 67 12.86 14.21 -13.98
N LEU A 68 14.18 14.35 -14.18
CA LEU A 68 14.96 13.52 -15.11
C LEU A 68 15.00 12.05 -14.67
N MET A 69 15.18 11.78 -13.36
CA MET A 69 15.09 10.42 -12.82
C MET A 69 13.70 9.81 -12.99
N ALA A 70 12.64 10.61 -12.85
CA ALA A 70 11.28 10.16 -13.11
C ALA A 70 11.04 9.87 -14.60
N VAL A 71 11.62 10.64 -15.51
CA VAL A 71 11.59 10.36 -16.95
C VAL A 71 12.25 9.01 -17.24
N GLU A 72 13.42 8.75 -16.66
CA GLU A 72 14.10 7.46 -16.81
C GLU A 72 13.27 6.31 -16.25
N ALA A 73 12.72 6.45 -15.03
CA ALA A 73 11.88 5.42 -14.43
C ALA A 73 10.64 5.09 -15.29
N LEU A 74 10.00 6.10 -15.90
CA LEU A 74 8.79 5.93 -16.72
C LEU A 74 9.06 5.41 -18.14
N ARG A 75 10.23 5.72 -18.72
CA ARG A 75 10.57 5.35 -20.11
C ARG A 75 11.48 4.13 -20.22
N GLY A 76 12.24 3.84 -19.17
CA GLY A 76 13.13 2.70 -19.09
C GLY A 76 12.39 1.37 -18.94
N SER A 77 13.17 0.31 -18.75
CA SER A 77 12.62 -1.04 -18.59
C SER A 77 11.65 -1.11 -17.41
N GLN A 78 10.48 -1.72 -17.64
CA GLN A 78 9.48 -1.95 -16.61
C GLN A 78 9.70 -3.28 -15.85
N THR A 79 10.76 -4.03 -16.18
CA THR A 79 11.12 -5.28 -15.49
C THR A 79 11.27 -5.09 -13.98
N VAL A 80 11.78 -3.93 -13.53
CA VAL A 80 11.90 -3.62 -12.08
C VAL A 80 10.54 -3.61 -11.37
N VAL A 81 9.47 -3.21 -12.07
CA VAL A 81 8.11 -3.20 -11.52
C VAL A 81 7.57 -4.62 -11.43
N ASP A 82 7.83 -5.45 -12.44
CA ASP A 82 7.41 -6.85 -12.48
C ASP A 82 8.11 -7.68 -11.40
N GLU A 83 9.43 -7.54 -11.28
CA GLU A 83 10.24 -8.15 -10.21
C GLU A 83 9.74 -7.72 -8.83
N HIS A 84 9.43 -6.42 -8.66
CA HIS A 84 8.92 -5.92 -7.40
C HIS A 84 7.53 -6.49 -7.07
N ASN A 85 6.62 -6.59 -8.04
CA ASN A 85 5.32 -7.20 -7.84
C ASN A 85 5.47 -8.68 -7.44
N ALA A 86 6.37 -9.44 -8.07
CA ALA A 86 6.62 -10.83 -7.73
C ALA A 86 7.16 -10.99 -6.29
N VAL A 87 8.04 -10.09 -5.83
CA VAL A 87 8.50 -10.07 -4.43
C VAL A 87 7.33 -9.82 -3.49
N LEU A 88 6.53 -8.78 -3.73
CA LEU A 88 5.39 -8.46 -2.88
C LEU A 88 4.33 -9.57 -2.89
N GLU A 89 4.13 -10.26 -4.01
CA GLU A 89 3.19 -11.37 -4.10
C GLU A 89 3.61 -12.53 -3.20
N ARG A 90 4.87 -12.97 -3.26
CA ARG A 90 5.38 -14.02 -2.35
C ARG A 90 5.25 -13.62 -0.88
N ARG A 91 5.52 -12.36 -0.55
CA ARG A 91 5.42 -11.84 0.82
C ARG A 91 3.98 -11.80 1.32
N ARG A 92 3.05 -11.38 0.46
CA ARG A 92 1.60 -11.43 0.72
C ARG A 92 1.19 -12.85 1.07
N ASP A 93 1.56 -13.81 0.25
CA ASP A 93 1.13 -15.21 0.40
C ASP A 93 1.66 -15.84 1.69
N LYS A 94 2.94 -15.59 2.02
CA LYS A 94 3.52 -16.00 3.32
C LYS A 94 2.75 -15.45 4.50
N LEU A 95 2.46 -14.14 4.50
CA LEU A 95 1.75 -13.50 5.59
C LEU A 95 0.31 -14.01 5.70
N VAL A 96 -0.44 -14.03 4.60
CA VAL A 96 -1.84 -14.49 4.55
C VAL A 96 -1.96 -15.92 5.06
N LYS A 97 -1.04 -16.81 4.66
CA LYS A 97 -1.02 -18.21 5.12
C LYS A 97 -0.93 -18.30 6.65
N VAL A 98 0.03 -17.61 7.26
CA VAL A 98 0.20 -17.66 8.73
C VAL A 98 -0.94 -16.97 9.45
N LEU A 99 -1.48 -15.89 8.90
CA LEU A 99 -2.67 -15.23 9.44
C LEU A 99 -3.87 -16.19 9.49
N ASP A 100 -4.05 -17.02 8.46
CA ASP A 100 -5.11 -18.04 8.43
C ASP A 100 -4.86 -19.16 9.47
N GLU A 101 -3.62 -19.64 9.58
CA GLU A 101 -3.21 -20.67 10.55
C GLU A 101 -3.45 -20.26 12.01
N ILE A 102 -3.36 -18.96 12.32
CA ILE A 102 -3.57 -18.42 13.68
C ILE A 102 -4.99 -17.87 13.91
N GLY A 103 -5.92 -18.09 12.97
CA GLY A 103 -7.32 -17.66 13.07
C GLY A 103 -7.55 -16.16 12.90
N LEU A 104 -6.60 -15.44 12.28
CA LEU A 104 -6.68 -14.01 12.01
C LEU A 104 -6.93 -13.77 10.51
N HIS A 105 -8.12 -14.12 10.03
CA HIS A 105 -8.41 -14.17 8.60
C HIS A 105 -8.30 -12.80 7.90
N ALA A 106 -7.73 -12.83 6.69
CA ALA A 106 -7.60 -11.67 5.81
C ALA A 106 -8.07 -12.03 4.39
N ARG A 107 -8.69 -11.07 3.70
CA ARG A 107 -8.90 -11.21 2.26
C ARG A 107 -7.54 -11.13 1.57
N VAL A 108 -7.26 -12.07 0.67
CA VAL A 108 -6.07 -12.01 -0.20
C VAL A 108 -6.16 -10.77 -1.09
N PRO A 109 -5.27 -9.77 -0.94
CA PRO A 109 -5.34 -8.58 -1.76
C PRO A 109 -4.86 -8.86 -3.19
N ASP A 110 -5.56 -8.27 -4.17
CA ASP A 110 -5.19 -8.32 -5.59
C ASP A 110 -4.10 -7.28 -5.96
N GLY A 111 -3.70 -6.43 -5.01
CA GLY A 111 -2.64 -5.45 -5.20
C GLY A 111 -2.31 -4.69 -3.93
N THR A 112 -1.54 -3.60 -4.07
CA THR A 112 -0.92 -2.88 -2.95
C THR A 112 0.11 -3.73 -2.18
N PHE A 113 0.58 -3.22 -1.05
CA PHE A 113 1.52 -3.90 -0.14
C PHE A 113 0.94 -3.94 1.28
N TYR A 114 -0.39 -3.91 1.40
CA TYR A 114 -1.10 -3.99 2.68
C TYR A 114 -2.02 -5.21 2.72
N VAL A 115 -2.00 -5.92 3.84
CA VAL A 115 -2.96 -6.99 4.15
C VAL A 115 -3.84 -6.53 5.30
N TRP A 116 -5.14 -6.60 5.11
CA TRP A 116 -6.14 -6.20 6.10
C TRP A 116 -6.76 -7.45 6.72
N ALA A 117 -6.48 -7.68 8.00
CA ALA A 117 -6.97 -8.83 8.73
C ALA A 117 -8.10 -8.41 9.67
N ARG A 118 -9.18 -9.21 9.71
CA ARG A 118 -10.34 -8.94 10.58
C ARG A 118 -9.96 -9.24 12.02
N VAL A 119 -10.29 -8.33 12.92
CA VAL A 119 -10.06 -8.48 14.35
C VAL A 119 -11.10 -9.46 14.92
N PRO A 120 -10.70 -10.46 15.73
CA PRO A 120 -11.64 -11.35 16.41
C PRO A 120 -12.53 -10.58 17.40
N GLU A 121 -13.78 -11.02 17.60
CA GLU A 121 -14.80 -10.28 18.37
C GLU A 121 -14.40 -9.96 19.82
N ARG A 122 -13.52 -10.77 20.42
CA ARG A 122 -13.00 -10.54 21.78
C ARG A 122 -12.01 -9.37 21.89
N TYR A 123 -11.59 -8.79 20.77
CA TYR A 123 -10.59 -7.72 20.71
C TYR A 123 -11.16 -6.46 20.06
N SER A 124 -10.71 -5.31 20.55
CA SER A 124 -10.68 -4.09 19.72
C SER A 124 -9.43 -4.10 18.82
N CYS A 125 -9.46 -3.39 17.68
CA CYS A 125 -8.26 -3.29 16.82
C CYS A 125 -7.06 -2.64 17.54
N VAL A 126 -7.32 -1.76 18.51
CA VAL A 126 -6.27 -1.10 19.30
C VAL A 126 -5.64 -2.10 20.28
N ASP A 127 -6.46 -2.90 20.98
CA ASP A 127 -5.96 -3.86 21.95
C ASP A 127 -5.18 -4.98 21.28
N LEU A 128 -5.67 -5.52 20.15
CA LEU A 128 -4.92 -6.51 19.39
C LEU A 128 -3.61 -5.93 18.85
N THR A 129 -3.61 -4.69 18.36
CA THR A 129 -2.37 -4.03 17.90
C THR A 129 -1.36 -3.87 19.04
N ARG A 130 -1.82 -3.48 20.23
CA ARG A 130 -0.99 -3.37 21.43
C ARG A 130 -0.42 -4.72 21.84
N GLU A 131 -1.25 -5.76 21.90
CA GLU A 131 -0.83 -7.12 22.25
C GLU A 131 0.24 -7.66 21.29
N LEU A 132 0.02 -7.51 19.97
CA LEU A 132 0.99 -7.94 18.97
C LEU A 132 2.32 -7.17 19.11
N LEU A 133 2.29 -5.90 19.47
CA LEU A 133 3.50 -5.11 19.71
C LEU A 133 4.25 -5.56 20.97
N GLU A 134 3.55 -5.68 22.09
CA GLU A 134 4.14 -5.89 23.41
C GLU A 134 4.55 -7.35 23.63
N GLN A 135 3.73 -8.31 23.19
CA GLN A 135 3.94 -9.74 23.47
C GLN A 135 4.54 -10.49 22.28
N VAL A 136 4.15 -10.12 21.06
CA VAL A 136 4.61 -10.79 19.82
C VAL A 136 5.75 -10.02 19.15
N HIS A 137 6.04 -8.79 19.59
CA HIS A 137 7.05 -7.92 19.00
C HIS A 137 6.87 -7.69 17.49
N VAL A 138 5.61 -7.53 17.07
CA VAL A 138 5.19 -7.25 15.69
C VAL A 138 4.34 -5.98 15.68
N ALA A 139 4.89 -4.91 15.12
CA ALA A 139 4.18 -3.64 14.97
C ALA A 139 3.23 -3.67 13.77
N VAL A 140 1.94 -3.42 14.01
CA VAL A 140 0.88 -3.31 13.00
C VAL A 140 0.13 -1.99 13.17
N THR A 141 -0.73 -1.64 12.21
CA THR A 141 -1.53 -0.41 12.30
C THR A 141 -2.98 -0.75 12.67
N PRO A 142 -3.58 -0.13 13.70
CA PRO A 142 -4.98 -0.35 14.03
C PRO A 142 -5.86 0.30 12.96
N GLY A 143 -6.88 -0.41 12.50
CA GLY A 143 -7.70 0.01 11.38
C GLY A 143 -8.55 1.25 11.67
N ILE A 144 -8.82 1.56 12.96
CA ILE A 144 -9.53 2.79 13.37
C ILE A 144 -8.85 4.07 12.88
N GLY A 145 -7.52 4.05 12.67
CA GLY A 145 -6.78 5.18 12.08
C GLY A 145 -7.17 5.49 10.63
N TYR A 146 -7.92 4.61 9.97
CA TYR A 146 -8.48 4.79 8.62
C TYR A 146 -9.98 5.13 8.64
N GLY A 147 -10.56 5.38 9.81
CA GLY A 147 -11.97 5.70 10.01
C GLY A 147 -12.78 4.58 10.68
N ALA A 148 -14.02 4.88 11.05
CA ALA A 148 -14.89 3.98 11.80
C ALA A 148 -15.11 2.62 11.10
N SER A 149 -15.19 2.60 9.76
CA SER A 149 -15.32 1.36 8.98
C SER A 149 -14.09 0.45 9.08
N GLY A 150 -12.94 0.96 9.53
CA GLY A 150 -11.73 0.20 9.77
C GLY A 150 -11.61 -0.37 11.19
N ALA A 151 -12.53 -0.04 12.12
CA ALA A 151 -12.41 -0.39 13.54
C ALA A 151 -12.30 -1.90 13.81
N ASN A 152 -12.82 -2.73 12.91
CA ASN A 152 -12.81 -4.20 13.00
C ASN A 152 -11.62 -4.83 12.27
N TYR A 153 -10.59 -4.06 11.92
CA TYR A 153 -9.43 -4.55 11.18
C TYR A 153 -8.12 -4.06 11.78
N ILE A 154 -7.06 -4.82 11.53
CA ILE A 154 -5.68 -4.35 11.63
C ILE A 154 -5.00 -4.48 10.27
N ARG A 155 -4.03 -3.62 10.00
CA ARG A 155 -3.33 -3.55 8.72
C ARG A 155 -1.86 -3.90 8.88
N PHE A 156 -1.43 -4.89 8.12
CA PHE A 156 -0.04 -5.31 7.99
C PHE A 156 0.59 -4.70 6.73
N SER A 157 1.88 -4.36 6.79
CA SER A 157 2.68 -3.92 5.64
C SER A 157 3.71 -4.98 5.27
N ILE A 158 3.79 -5.37 4.00
CA ILE A 158 4.72 -6.41 3.50
C ILE A 158 5.97 -5.82 2.82
N THR A 159 6.39 -4.65 3.26
CA THR A 159 7.50 -3.88 2.67
C THR A 159 8.86 -4.18 3.28
N LEU A 160 8.90 -4.98 4.36
CA LEU A 160 10.15 -5.39 5.00
C LEU A 160 10.95 -6.35 4.10
N PRO A 161 12.29 -6.36 4.21
CA PRO A 161 13.13 -7.41 3.64
C PRO A 161 12.68 -8.82 4.05
N ASP A 162 13.01 -9.83 3.23
CA ASP A 162 12.47 -11.19 3.38
C ASP A 162 12.82 -11.81 4.75
N ASP A 163 14.04 -11.61 5.24
CA ASP A 163 14.50 -12.08 6.56
C ASP A 163 13.69 -11.47 7.71
N ARG A 164 13.41 -10.17 7.64
CA ARG A 164 12.61 -9.43 8.63
C ARG A 164 11.13 -9.78 8.56
N LEU A 165 10.61 -10.04 7.37
CA LEU A 165 9.24 -10.53 7.20
C LEU A 165 9.12 -11.94 7.78
N ASP A 166 10.05 -12.84 7.45
CA ASP A 166 10.04 -14.22 7.92
C ASP A 166 10.16 -14.28 9.45
N GLU A 167 10.95 -13.39 10.05
CA GLU A 167 10.99 -13.17 11.50
C GLU A 167 9.61 -12.80 12.07
N GLY A 168 8.94 -11.79 11.49
CA GLY A 168 7.62 -11.36 11.94
C GLY A 168 6.57 -12.45 11.79
N VAL A 169 6.59 -13.18 10.67
CA VAL A 169 5.71 -14.31 10.38
C VAL A 169 5.91 -15.43 11.40
N ARG A 170 7.15 -15.77 11.76
CA ARG A 170 7.42 -16.81 12.77
C ARG A 170 6.94 -16.40 14.15
N ARG A 171 7.08 -15.12 14.53
CA ARG A 171 6.54 -14.59 15.80
C ARG A 171 5.02 -14.69 15.82
N LEU A 172 4.36 -14.29 14.72
CA LEU A 172 2.91 -14.41 14.57
C LEU A 172 2.42 -15.86 14.71
N ALA A 173 3.12 -16.84 14.11
CA ALA A 173 2.76 -18.25 14.23
C ALA A 173 2.82 -18.78 15.69
N GLY A 174 3.60 -18.13 16.55
CA GLY A 174 3.66 -18.40 17.99
C GLY A 174 2.51 -17.77 18.79
N TRP A 175 1.73 -16.86 18.20
CA TRP A 175 0.60 -16.23 18.87
C TRP A 175 -0.51 -17.26 19.10
N ARG A 176 -0.91 -17.44 20.37
CA ARG A 176 -1.96 -18.38 20.80
C ARG A 176 -3.27 -17.68 21.13
N GLY A 177 -3.33 -16.38 20.94
CA GLY A 177 -4.49 -15.58 21.32
C GLY A 177 -5.75 -15.87 20.52
N GLY A 178 -5.76 -16.79 19.55
CA GLY A 178 -6.89 -17.16 18.68
C GLY A 178 -7.51 -18.55 18.85
N ALA A 179 -6.90 -19.45 19.63
CA ALA A 179 -7.38 -20.83 19.79
C ALA A 179 -7.75 -21.13 21.25
N GLN A 180 -9.04 -21.44 21.48
CA GLN A 180 -9.45 -22.43 22.48
C GLN A 180 -9.80 -23.71 21.72
#